data_AF-A0A2T0QYE9-F1
#
_entry.id   AF-A0A2T0QYE9-F1
#
_cell.length_a   1.000
_cell.length_b   1.000
_cell.length_c   1.000
_cell.angle_alpha   90.00
_cell.angle_beta   90.00
_cell.angle_gamma   90.00
#
_symmetry.space_group_name_H-M   'P 1'
#
loop_
_entity.id
_entity.type
_entity.pdbx_description
1 polymer ?
#
loop_
_entity_poly.entity_id
_entity_poly.type
_entity_poly.pdbx_seq_one_letter_code
_entity_poly.pdbx_strand_id
1 'polypeptide(L)'
;MSSTVACHGAEVTVRPGLAGLPELAELLVAHPSGTLSLKVGRRSVELPPELATALRETVQALAHGEAVTLTPHEALLTTQEAADVLGVSRPTLVRLLESGALPHTKPGVHRRVRLEDVLDYAEAHRRGRAPLPRHG
;
A
#
# COMPACT_ATOMS: atom_id res chain seq x y z
N MET A 1 -14.08 -20.48 10.86
CA MET A 1 -12.63 -20.23 10.92
C MET A 1 -12.33 -19.12 9.93
N SER A 2 -12.49 -17.86 10.34
CA SER A 2 -12.28 -16.71 9.44
C SER A 2 -10.78 -16.47 9.31
N SER A 3 -10.22 -16.69 8.13
CA SER A 3 -8.82 -16.37 7.86
C SER A 3 -8.59 -14.88 8.02
N THR A 4 -7.72 -14.54 8.96
CA THR A 4 -7.30 -13.17 9.31
C THR A 4 -6.35 -12.56 8.28
N VAL A 5 -5.76 -13.40 7.44
CA VAL A 5 -4.88 -13.02 6.33
C VAL A 5 -5.42 -13.64 5.05
N ALA A 6 -5.63 -12.83 4.03
CA ALA A 6 -5.99 -13.27 2.69
C ALA A 6 -4.87 -12.91 1.72
N CYS A 7 -4.36 -13.91 1.00
CA CYS A 7 -3.39 -13.71 -0.08
C CYS A 7 -4.13 -13.87 -1.41
N HIS A 8 -4.17 -12.82 -2.24
CA HIS A 8 -4.73 -12.90 -3.59
C HIS A 8 -3.66 -12.42 -4.59
N GLY A 9 -3.06 -13.36 -5.32
CA GLY A 9 -1.88 -13.06 -6.14
C GLY A 9 -0.70 -12.61 -5.28
N ALA A 10 -0.14 -11.43 -5.59
CA ALA A 10 0.99 -10.85 -4.85
C ALA A 10 0.56 -9.86 -3.75
N GLU A 11 -0.74 -9.67 -3.55
CA GLU A 11 -1.29 -8.81 -2.51
C GLU A 11 -1.56 -9.59 -1.21
N VAL A 12 -1.21 -8.97 -0.08
CA VAL A 12 -1.52 -9.48 1.25
C VAL A 12 -2.45 -8.50 1.95
N THR A 13 -3.69 -8.94 2.22
CA THR A 13 -4.65 -8.19 3.04
C THR A 13 -4.70 -8.77 4.44
N VAL A 14 -4.53 -7.90 5.43
CA VAL A 14 -4.62 -8.20 6.86
C VAL A 14 -5.90 -7.59 7.40
N ARG A 15 -6.75 -8.43 8.01
CA ARG A 15 -8.03 -8.00 8.59
C ARG A 15 -7.90 -7.76 10.09
N PRO A 16 -8.70 -6.84 10.65
CA PRO A 16 -8.76 -6.66 12.11
C PRO A 16 -9.25 -7.93 12.81
N GLY A 17 -8.85 -8.11 14.07
CA GLY A 17 -9.16 -9.30 14.88
C GLY A 17 -8.02 -10.32 15.02
N LEU A 18 -6.78 -9.90 14.78
CA LEU A 18 -5.58 -10.67 15.12
C LEU A 18 -5.48 -10.88 16.64
N ALA A 19 -5.29 -12.12 17.07
CA ALA A 19 -4.98 -12.40 18.47
C ALA A 19 -3.66 -11.71 18.88
N GLY A 20 -3.65 -11.07 20.05
CA GLY A 20 -2.48 -10.34 20.57
C GLY A 20 -2.25 -8.96 19.96
N LEU A 21 -3.11 -8.49 19.04
CA LEU A 21 -2.96 -7.17 18.43
C LEU A 21 -3.10 -5.99 19.42
N PRO A 22 -4.01 -6.03 20.42
CA PRO A 22 -4.08 -4.97 21.44
C PRO A 22 -2.78 -4.85 22.24
N GLU A 23 -2.22 -5.97 22.69
CA GLU A 23 -0.95 -6.01 23.43
C GLU A 23 0.21 -5.49 22.58
N LEU A 24 0.27 -5.89 21.31
CA LEU A 24 1.26 -5.39 20.37
C LEU A 24 1.12 -3.87 20.15
N ALA A 25 -0.09 -3.36 19.96
CA ALA A 25 -0.35 -1.94 19.79
C ALA A 25 0.08 -1.12 21.02
N GLU A 26 -0.26 -1.60 22.23
CA GLU A 26 0.17 -0.98 23.48
C GLU A 26 1.71 -0.92 23.61
N LEU A 27 2.40 -2.02 23.30
CA LEU A 27 3.87 -2.05 23.34
C LEU A 27 4.51 -1.05 22.37
N LEU A 28 3.93 -0.88 21.17
CA LEU A 28 4.42 0.06 20.18
C LEU A 28 4.18 1.52 20.59
N VAL A 29 3.06 1.81 21.26
CA VAL A 29 2.75 3.13 21.83
C VAL A 29 3.67 3.46 23.00
N ALA A 30 3.93 2.48 23.89
CA ALA A 30 4.83 2.64 25.02
C ALA A 30 6.29 2.86 24.59
N HIS A 31 6.68 2.36 23.41
CA HIS A 31 8.05 2.45 22.89
C HIS A 31 8.05 3.10 21.49
N PRO A 32 7.79 4.41 21.39
CA PRO A 32 7.68 5.10 20.10
C PRO A 32 8.99 5.05 19.30
N SER A 33 10.14 5.07 19.98
CA SER A 33 11.48 4.99 19.37
C SER A 33 12.17 3.64 19.57
N GLY A 34 11.44 2.62 20.00
CA GLY A 34 12.01 1.29 20.23
C GLY A 34 12.43 0.60 18.92
N THR A 35 13.59 -0.05 18.91
CA THR A 35 13.99 -0.95 17.82
C THR A 35 13.03 -2.13 17.77
N LEU A 36 12.49 -2.42 16.58
CA LEU A 36 11.68 -3.61 16.36
C LEU A 36 12.58 -4.73 15.83
N SER A 37 12.42 -5.92 16.38
CA SER A 37 13.16 -7.10 15.94
C SER A 37 12.19 -8.23 15.60
N LEU A 38 12.36 -8.83 14.42
CA LEU A 38 11.59 -9.98 13.97
C LEU A 38 12.30 -11.27 14.42
N LYS A 39 11.60 -12.12 15.16
CA LYS A 39 12.11 -13.43 15.57
C LYS A 39 11.61 -14.51 14.61
N VAL A 40 12.54 -15.17 13.93
CA VAL A 40 12.26 -16.29 13.02
C VAL A 40 12.95 -17.53 13.57
N GLY A 41 12.17 -18.43 14.17
CA GLY A 41 12.67 -19.58 14.91
C GLY A 41 13.54 -19.15 16.10
N ARG A 42 14.85 -19.47 16.05
CA ARG A 42 15.82 -19.09 17.09
C ARG A 42 16.59 -17.82 16.79
N ARG A 43 16.44 -17.24 15.59
CA ARG A 43 17.16 -16.03 15.17
C ARG A 43 16.27 -14.81 15.39
N SER A 44 16.88 -13.72 15.84
CA SER A 44 16.27 -12.41 15.88
C SER A 44 17.01 -11.51 14.91
N VAL A 45 16.27 -10.77 14.09
CA VAL A 45 16.80 -9.83 13.11
C VAL A 45 16.18 -8.48 13.41
N GLU A 46 17.02 -7.45 13.58
CA GLU A 46 16.54 -6.08 13.71
C GLU A 46 15.93 -5.61 12.39
N LEU A 47 14.78 -4.95 12.48
CA LEU A 47 14.07 -4.43 11.32
C LEU A 47 14.70 -3.10 10.88
N PRO A 48 14.88 -2.88 9.56
CA PRO A 48 15.23 -1.57 9.04
C PRO A 48 14.24 -0.49 9.51
N PRO A 49 14.68 0.75 9.75
CA PRO A 49 13.83 1.82 10.27
C PRO A 49 12.55 2.04 9.45
N GLU A 50 12.64 1.95 8.12
CA GLU A 50 11.53 2.15 7.19
C GLU A 50 10.47 1.06 7.36
N LEU A 51 10.91 -0.20 7.45
CA LEU A 51 10.01 -1.35 7.66
C LEU A 51 9.40 -1.34 9.06
N ALA A 52 10.17 -0.93 10.07
CA ALA A 52 9.67 -0.76 11.43
C ALA A 52 8.57 0.31 11.50
N THR A 53 8.74 1.42 10.77
CA THR A 53 7.74 2.48 10.66
C THR A 53 6.46 1.98 9.98
N ALA A 54 6.58 1.32 8.83
CA ALA A 54 5.44 0.74 8.13
C ALA A 54 4.66 -0.27 8.98
N LEU A 55 5.36 -1.11 9.74
CA LEU A 55 4.73 -2.06 10.67
C LEU A 55 3.99 -1.37 11.81
N ARG A 56 4.51 -0.26 12.35
CA ARG A 56 3.84 0.53 13.39
C ARG A 56 2.52 1.08 12.88
N GLU A 57 2.52 1.70 11.71
CA GLU A 57 1.31 2.22 11.07
C GLU A 57 0.31 1.10 10.80
N THR A 58 0.78 -0.03 10.28
CA THR A 58 -0.07 -1.21 10.02
C THR A 58 -0.75 -1.71 11.29
N VAL A 59 0.00 -1.89 12.38
CA VAL A 59 -0.56 -2.35 13.66
C VAL A 59 -1.56 -1.33 14.23
N GLN A 60 -1.25 -0.04 14.14
CA GLN A 60 -2.17 1.01 14.59
C GLN A 60 -3.48 0.99 13.78
N ALA A 61 -3.42 0.94 12.45
CA ALA A 61 -4.61 0.85 11.60
C ALA A 61 -5.46 -0.38 11.97
N LEU A 62 -4.83 -1.55 12.11
CA LEU A 62 -5.51 -2.77 12.52
C LEU A 62 -6.13 -2.68 13.94
N ALA A 63 -5.50 -1.95 14.85
CA ALA A 63 -6.02 -1.72 16.21
C ALA A 63 -7.26 -0.83 16.21
N HIS A 64 -7.34 0.10 15.25
CA HIS A 64 -8.54 0.92 15.01
C HIS A 64 -9.64 0.19 14.23
N GLY A 65 -9.43 -1.08 13.86
CA GLY A 65 -10.41 -1.87 13.11
C GLY A 65 -10.34 -1.65 11.60
N GLU A 66 -9.27 -1.03 11.09
CA GLU A 66 -9.05 -0.81 9.67
C GLU A 66 -8.30 -2.00 9.07
N ALA A 67 -8.74 -2.46 7.89
CA ALA A 67 -8.00 -3.48 7.15
C ALA A 67 -6.81 -2.83 6.42
N VAL A 68 -5.67 -3.54 6.38
CA VAL A 68 -4.45 -3.06 5.72
C VAL A 68 -4.09 -3.98 4.57
N THR A 69 -3.75 -3.39 3.43
CA THR A 69 -3.36 -4.09 2.21
C THR A 69 -1.93 -3.74 1.83
N LEU A 70 -1.11 -4.77 1.62
CA LEU A 70 0.26 -4.65 1.10
C LEU A 70 0.28 -5.13 -0.35
N THR A 71 0.65 -4.23 -1.27
CA THR A 71 0.69 -4.48 -2.71
C THR A 71 2.10 -4.19 -3.25
N PRO A 72 2.70 -5.08 -4.06
CA PRO A 72 3.99 -4.83 -4.69
C PRO A 72 3.95 -3.61 -5.61
N HIS A 73 5.08 -2.92 -5.73
CA HIS A 73 5.19 -1.68 -6.49
C HIS A 73 4.93 -1.87 -8.00
N GLU A 74 5.29 -3.04 -8.54
CA GLU A 74 5.09 -3.39 -9.95
C GLU A 74 3.67 -3.91 -10.26
N ALA A 75 2.76 -3.89 -9.27
CA ALA A 75 1.40 -4.35 -9.47
C ALA A 75 0.68 -3.51 -10.55
N LEU A 76 -0.01 -4.21 -11.44
CA LEU A 76 -0.87 -3.61 -12.45
C LEU A 76 -2.28 -3.45 -11.88
N LEU A 77 -2.62 -2.20 -11.55
CA LEU A 77 -3.92 -1.80 -11.06
C LEU A 77 -4.94 -1.68 -12.20
N THR A 78 -6.18 -2.04 -11.90
CA THR A 78 -7.35 -1.64 -12.68
C THR A 78 -7.56 -0.13 -12.58
N THR A 79 -8.39 0.42 -13.48
CA THR A 79 -8.79 1.83 -13.39
C THR A 79 -9.59 2.16 -12.13
N GLN A 80 -10.17 1.16 -11.45
CA GLN A 80 -10.89 1.42 -10.21
C GLN A 80 -9.88 1.54 -9.06
N GLU A 81 -9.02 0.54 -8.88
CA GLU A 81 -7.99 0.55 -7.84
C GLU A 81 -7.06 1.76 -7.94
N ALA A 82 -6.63 2.13 -9.14
CA ALA A 82 -5.82 3.34 -9.33
C ALA A 82 -6.56 4.64 -8.98
N ALA A 83 -7.89 4.68 -9.17
CA ALA A 83 -8.69 5.85 -8.79
C ALA A 83 -8.85 5.92 -7.27
N ASP A 84 -9.03 4.77 -6.63
CA ASP A 84 -9.13 4.63 -5.17
C ASP A 84 -7.81 5.06 -4.50
N VAL A 85 -6.65 4.67 -5.06
CA VAL A 85 -5.32 5.12 -4.59
C VAL A 85 -5.14 6.63 -4.69
N LEU A 86 -5.62 7.26 -5.77
CA LEU A 86 -5.53 8.72 -5.95
C LEU A 86 -6.60 9.50 -5.17
N GLY A 87 -7.59 8.83 -4.59
CA GLY A 87 -8.74 9.48 -3.96
C GLY A 87 -9.61 10.28 -4.96
N VAL A 88 -9.67 9.86 -6.23
CA VAL A 88 -10.46 10.53 -7.28
C VAL A 88 -11.54 9.62 -7.85
N SER A 89 -12.50 10.22 -8.56
CA SER A 89 -13.51 9.42 -9.27
C SER A 89 -12.89 8.62 -10.44
N ARG A 90 -13.40 7.42 -10.71
CA ARG A 90 -12.98 6.62 -11.88
C ARG A 90 -13.07 7.41 -13.20
N PRO A 91 -14.13 8.20 -13.49
CA PRO A 91 -14.15 9.06 -14.68
C PRO A 91 -13.00 10.08 -14.72
N THR A 92 -12.63 10.66 -13.57
CA THR A 92 -11.46 11.55 -13.46
C THR A 92 -10.19 10.82 -13.84
N LEU A 93 -9.96 9.62 -13.28
CA LEU A 93 -8.80 8.81 -13.63
C LEU A 93 -8.78 8.51 -15.14
N VAL A 94 -9.90 8.07 -15.72
CA VAL A 94 -9.98 7.77 -17.16
C VAL A 94 -9.55 8.98 -17.99
N ARG A 95 -9.96 10.20 -17.63
CA ARG A 95 -9.52 11.43 -18.31
C ARG A 95 -8.00 11.63 -18.21
N LEU A 96 -7.37 11.32 -17.08
CA LEU A 96 -5.91 11.40 -16.90
C LEU A 96 -5.16 10.38 -17.76
N LEU A 97 -5.72 9.17 -17.90
CA LEU A 97 -5.16 8.14 -18.78
C LEU A 97 -5.31 8.50 -20.26
N GLU A 98 -6.39 9.17 -20.63
CA GLU A 98 -6.66 9.62 -22.00
C GLU A 98 -5.85 10.85 -22.39
N SER A 99 -5.59 11.76 -21.44
CA SER A 99 -4.71 12.91 -21.66
C SER A 99 -3.22 12.55 -21.69
N GLY A 100 -2.86 11.31 -21.36
CA GLY A 100 -1.47 10.86 -21.25
C GLY A 100 -0.75 11.34 -19.98
N ALA A 101 -1.48 11.94 -19.04
CA ALA A 101 -0.91 12.41 -17.77
C ALA A 101 -0.48 11.25 -16.84
N LEU A 102 -1.11 10.08 -17.03
CA LEU A 102 -0.73 8.82 -16.38
C LEU A 102 -0.50 7.75 -17.44
N PRO A 103 0.68 7.09 -17.45
CA PRO A 103 0.94 5.95 -18.30
C PRO A 103 -0.07 4.82 -18.05
N HIS A 104 -0.47 4.12 -19.09
CA HIS A 104 -1.25 2.90 -18.95
C HIS A 104 -0.92 1.91 -20.05
N THR A 105 -1.16 0.64 -19.75
CA THR A 105 -1.06 -0.46 -20.71
C THR A 105 -2.43 -1.07 -20.93
N LYS A 106 -2.57 -1.79 -22.04
CA LYS A 106 -3.76 -2.60 -22.34
C LYS A 106 -3.33 -4.03 -22.68
N PRO A 107 -2.87 -4.82 -21.68
CA PRO A 107 -2.65 -6.25 -21.89
C PRO A 107 -4.03 -6.92 -22.04
N GLY A 108 -4.61 -6.88 -23.25
CA GLY A 108 -5.96 -7.37 -23.56
C GLY A 108 -7.01 -6.25 -23.65
N VAL A 109 -8.21 -6.51 -23.11
CA VAL A 109 -9.38 -5.64 -23.30
C VAL A 109 -9.40 -4.44 -22.35
N HIS A 110 -8.86 -4.59 -21.14
CA HIS A 110 -8.96 -3.58 -20.09
C HIS A 110 -7.65 -2.83 -19.88
N ARG A 111 -7.76 -1.53 -19.52
CA ARG A 111 -6.62 -0.71 -19.14
C ARG A 111 -6.04 -1.20 -17.81
N ARG A 112 -4.72 -1.13 -17.70
CA ARG A 112 -3.94 -1.40 -16.50
C ARG A 112 -2.94 -0.27 -16.27
N VAL A 113 -2.79 0.16 -15.03
CA VAL A 113 -1.90 1.24 -14.61
C VAL A 113 -0.94 0.67 -13.58
N ARG A 114 0.35 0.94 -13.68
CA ARG A 114 1.30 0.45 -12.67
C ARG A 114 1.13 1.27 -11.40
N LEU A 115 1.16 0.62 -10.23
CA LEU A 115 1.05 1.32 -8.95
C LEU A 115 2.15 2.40 -8.81
N GLU A 116 3.37 2.12 -9.29
CA GLU A 116 4.46 3.10 -9.32
C GLU A 116 4.09 4.42 -10.00
N ASP A 117 3.47 4.35 -11.18
CA ASP A 117 3.08 5.53 -11.95
C ASP A 117 2.00 6.34 -11.21
N VAL A 118 1.09 5.64 -10.52
CA VAL A 118 0.02 6.27 -9.73
C VAL A 118 0.61 7.02 -8.53
N LEU A 119 1.54 6.39 -7.81
CA LEU A 119 2.21 7.00 -6.65
C LEU A 119 3.08 8.20 -7.07
N ASP A 120 3.86 8.07 -8.15
CA ASP A 120 4.66 9.16 -8.71
C ASP A 120 3.77 10.35 -9.11
N TYR A 121 2.63 10.09 -9.73
CA TYR A 121 1.65 11.12 -10.09
C TYR A 121 1.04 11.81 -8.86
N ALA A 122 0.64 11.04 -7.84
CA ALA A 122 0.06 11.56 -6.60
C ALA A 122 1.05 12.51 -5.89
N GLU A 123 2.32 12.10 -5.82
CA GLU A 123 3.35 12.91 -5.17
C GLU A 123 3.69 14.18 -5.96
N ALA A 124 3.71 14.09 -7.29
CA ALA A 124 3.89 15.27 -8.16
C ALA A 124 2.76 16.29 -7.95
N HIS A 125 1.50 15.82 -7.87
CA HIS A 125 0.33 16.67 -7.63
C HIS A 125 0.36 17.32 -6.24
N ARG A 126 0.74 16.55 -5.20
CA ARG A 126 0.89 17.06 -3.84
C ARG A 126 1.96 18.17 -3.75
N ARG A 127 3.04 18.06 -4.53
CA ARG A 127 4.14 19.03 -4.59
C ARG A 127 3.91 20.18 -5.58
N GLY A 128 2.77 20.24 -6.27
CA GLY A 128 2.49 21.25 -7.30
C GLY A 128 3.41 21.16 -8.54
N ARG A 129 4.04 20.00 -8.76
CA ARG A 129 4.96 19.75 -9.88
C ARG A 129 4.24 18.98 -10.98
N ALA A 130 4.43 19.36 -12.24
CA ALA A 130 3.94 18.56 -13.36
C ALA A 130 4.64 17.17 -13.37
N PRO A 131 3.89 16.05 -13.47
CA PRO A 131 4.48 14.73 -13.66
C PRO A 131 5.29 14.71 -14.97
N LEU A 132 6.50 14.13 -14.93
CA LEU A 132 7.30 13.94 -16.14
C LEU A 132 6.84 12.65 -16.84
N PRO A 133 6.41 12.70 -18.12
CA PRO A 133 6.07 11.48 -18.85
C PRO A 133 7.36 10.67 -19.10
N ARG A 134 7.40 9.44 -18.57
CA ARG A 134 8.41 8.46 -18.96
C ARG A 134 7.88 7.70 -20.16
N HIS A 135 8.40 8.01 -21.35
CA HIS A 135 8.18 7.19 -22.54
C HIS A 135 9.23 6.08 -22.55
N GLY A 136 8.76 4.83 -22.47
CA GLY A 136 9.52 3.64 -22.85
C GLY A 136 9.15 3.23 -24.26
#